data_AF-A0A094BFD3-F1
#
_entry.id   AF-A0A094BFD3-F1
#
_cell.length_a   1.000
_cell.length_b   1.000
_cell.length_c   1.000
_cell.angle_alpha   90.00
_cell.angle_beta   90.00
_cell.angle_gamma   90.00
#
_symmetry.space_group_name_H-M   'P 1'
#
loop_
_entity.id
_entity.type
_entity.pdbx_description
1 polymer ?
#
loop_
_entity_poly.entity_id
_entity_poly.type
_entity_poly.pdbx_seq_one_letter_code
_entity_poly.pdbx_strand_id
1 'polypeptide(L)'
;MSISSLCRQFDQWMKDLEAQENDIASDQAPTQAEVEKERQINRCLSRAIQTFSARWLPLTFQSPVDKAAQTELIESLWRDQRKDLIKIINWPCYRSMLSLFLFAMVPIPAGISEEEEDSGIPAQFCIQAALQHVQRLRARQRGLEFNGSK
;
A
#
# COMPACT_ATOMS: atom_id res chain seq x y z
N MET A 1 -18.41 3.32 -4.30
CA MET A 1 -17.35 3.48 -3.28
C MET A 1 -16.25 2.47 -3.59
N SER A 2 -14.98 2.86 -3.67
CA SER A 2 -13.85 1.94 -3.94
C SER A 2 -13.16 1.49 -2.64
N ILE A 3 -12.49 0.35 -2.64
CA ILE A 3 -11.69 -0.12 -1.49
C ILE A 3 -10.61 0.90 -1.11
N SER A 4 -9.95 1.53 -2.10
CA SER A 4 -8.97 2.59 -1.85
C SER A 4 -9.56 3.81 -1.14
N SER A 5 -10.79 4.22 -1.50
CA SER A 5 -11.49 5.31 -0.84
C SER A 5 -11.85 4.95 0.61
N LEU A 6 -12.22 3.69 0.87
CA LEU A 6 -12.51 3.20 2.21
C LEU A 6 -11.25 3.17 3.10
N CYS A 7 -10.13 2.68 2.58
CA CYS A 7 -8.85 2.71 3.31
C CYS A 7 -8.42 4.14 3.66
N ARG A 8 -8.63 5.11 2.76
CA ARG A 8 -8.36 6.52 3.05
C ARG A 8 -9.25 7.06 4.18
N GLN A 9 -10.54 6.71 4.17
CA GLN A 9 -11.47 7.11 5.24
C GLN A 9 -11.03 6.54 6.59
N PHE A 10 -10.64 5.27 6.65
CA PHE A 10 -10.14 4.68 7.89
C PHE A 10 -8.81 5.30 8.35
N ASP A 11 -7.92 5.65 7.43
CA ASP A 11 -6.69 6.36 7.76
C ASP A 11 -6.98 7.75 8.34
N GLN A 12 -7.97 8.46 7.80
CA GLN A 12 -8.40 9.75 8.33
C GLN A 12 -9.04 9.60 9.71
N TRP A 13 -9.93 8.62 9.88
CA TRP A 13 -10.58 8.36 11.16
C TRP A 13 -9.56 8.04 12.27
N MET A 14 -8.53 7.25 11.97
CA MET A 14 -7.44 7.00 12.92
C MET A 14 -6.71 8.30 13.31
N LYS A 15 -6.41 9.17 12.34
CA LYS A 15 -5.78 10.47 12.64
C LYS A 15 -6.67 11.35 13.51
N ASP A 16 -7.98 11.38 13.24
CA ASP A 16 -8.94 12.19 13.99
C ASP A 16 -9.04 11.70 15.45
N LEU A 17 -9.09 10.38 15.67
CA LEU A 17 -9.07 9.80 17.02
C LEU A 17 -7.78 10.13 17.78
N GLU A 18 -6.63 10.11 17.09
CA GLU A 18 -5.34 10.47 17.67
C GLU A 18 -5.25 11.95 18.03
N ALA A 19 -5.84 12.83 17.22
CA ALA A 19 -5.89 14.27 17.50
C ALA A 19 -6.76 14.58 18.73
N GLN A 20 -7.89 13.88 18.87
CA GLN A 20 -8.78 14.00 20.03
C GLN A 20 -8.11 13.60 21.35
N GLU A 21 -7.33 12.52 21.36
CA GLU A 21 -6.63 12.07 22.58
C GLU A 21 -5.55 13.05 23.05
N ASN A 22 -4.83 13.67 22.11
CA ASN A 22 -3.68 14.52 22.45
C ASN A 22 -4.06 15.96 22.83
N ASP A 23 -5.35 16.31 22.82
CA ASP A 23 -5.87 17.67 23.06
C ASP A 23 -5.16 18.75 22.20
N ILE A 24 -4.63 18.32 21.04
CA ILE A 24 -3.99 19.18 20.07
C ILE A 24 -5.10 19.75 19.21
N ALA A 25 -5.39 21.05 19.37
CA ALA A 25 -6.19 21.78 18.40
C ALA A 25 -5.57 21.55 17.00
N SER A 26 -6.29 20.84 16.14
CA SER A 26 -5.89 20.39 14.80
C SER A 26 -5.76 21.54 13.79
N ASP A 27 -5.38 22.75 14.23
CA ASP A 27 -5.22 23.94 13.40
C ASP A 27 -3.79 24.09 12.84
N GLN A 28 -2.86 23.20 13.20
CA GLN A 28 -1.54 23.19 12.59
C GLN A 28 -1.60 22.61 11.19
N ALA A 29 -1.22 23.42 10.20
CA ALA A 29 -1.08 22.97 8.82
C ALA A 29 -0.09 21.78 8.75
N PRO A 30 -0.36 20.76 7.92
CA PRO A 30 0.51 19.59 7.81
C PRO A 30 1.90 20.01 7.36
N THR A 31 2.92 19.41 7.98
CA THR A 31 4.31 19.62 7.62
C THR A 31 4.59 19.13 6.20
N GLN A 32 5.63 19.67 5.54
CA GLN A 32 6.04 19.20 4.21
C GLN A 32 6.35 17.69 4.20
N ALA A 33 6.91 17.16 5.29
CA ALA A 33 7.20 15.74 5.44
C ALA A 33 5.93 14.88 5.47
N GLU A 34 4.87 15.33 6.15
CA GLU A 34 3.57 14.64 6.19
C GLU A 34 2.88 14.67 4.83
N VAL A 35 2.94 15.80 4.13
CA VAL A 35 2.39 15.92 2.76
C VAL A 35 3.12 14.98 1.81
N GLU A 36 4.45 14.89 1.88
CA GLU A 36 5.23 13.97 1.05
C GLU A 36 4.94 12.51 1.40
N LYS A 37 4.88 12.16 2.69
CA LYS A 37 4.48 10.82 3.15
C LYS A 37 3.12 10.42 2.59
N GLU A 38 2.13 11.31 2.70
CA GLU A 38 0.77 11.12 2.20
C GLU A 38 0.76 10.94 0.67
N ARG A 39 1.54 11.72 -0.07
CA ARG A 39 1.71 11.58 -1.52
C ARG A 39 2.32 10.22 -1.89
N GLN A 40 3.35 9.78 -1.17
CA GLN A 40 4.01 8.50 -1.40
C GLN A 40 3.08 7.31 -1.13
N ILE A 41 2.30 7.33 -0.05
CA ILE A 41 1.30 6.30 0.26
C ILE A 41 0.26 6.22 -0.86
N ASN A 42 -0.27 7.37 -1.30
CA ASN A 42 -1.27 7.41 -2.37
C ASN A 42 -0.73 6.91 -3.71
N ARG A 43 0.51 7.31 -4.07
CA ARG A 43 1.19 6.82 -5.27
C ARG A 43 1.41 5.31 -5.21
N CYS A 44 1.91 4.81 -4.09
CA CYS A 44 2.19 3.39 -3.91
C CYS A 44 0.92 2.53 -4.00
N LEU A 45 -0.21 3.00 -3.43
CA LEU A 45 -1.48 2.27 -3.55
C LEU A 45 -2.03 2.30 -4.97
N SER A 46 -1.99 3.46 -5.64
CA SER A 46 -2.42 3.57 -7.04
C SER A 46 -1.64 2.60 -7.93
N ARG A 47 -0.32 2.55 -7.76
CA ARG A 47 0.54 1.63 -8.49
C ARG A 47 0.29 0.18 -8.11
N ALA A 48 0.07 -0.16 -6.84
CA ALA A 48 -0.31 -1.52 -6.41
C ALA A 48 -1.56 -2.02 -7.15
N ILE A 49 -2.59 -1.16 -7.24
CA ILE A 49 -3.83 -1.46 -7.95
C ILE A 49 -3.56 -1.66 -9.44
N GLN A 50 -2.75 -0.82 -10.07
CA GLN A 50 -2.38 -0.97 -11.48
C GLN A 50 -1.62 -2.27 -11.73
N THR A 51 -0.59 -2.57 -10.93
CA THR A 51 0.23 -3.78 -11.06
C THR A 51 -0.63 -5.04 -10.88
N PHE A 52 -1.47 -5.07 -9.84
CA PHE A 52 -2.40 -6.18 -9.59
C PHE A 52 -3.39 -6.34 -10.75
N SER A 53 -3.99 -5.23 -11.19
CA SER A 53 -4.99 -5.24 -12.25
C SER A 53 -4.38 -5.69 -13.58
N ALA A 54 -3.22 -5.17 -13.95
CA ALA A 54 -2.51 -5.53 -15.16
C ALA A 54 -2.14 -7.01 -15.20
N ARG A 55 -1.89 -7.64 -14.05
CA ARG A 55 -1.56 -9.06 -13.99
C ARG A 55 -2.77 -9.99 -14.08
N TRP A 56 -3.90 -9.59 -13.49
CA TRP A 56 -5.02 -10.50 -13.20
C TRP A 56 -6.32 -10.21 -13.98
N LEU A 57 -6.55 -8.96 -14.43
CA LEU A 57 -7.76 -8.60 -15.17
C LEU A 57 -7.73 -8.83 -16.69
N PRO A 58 -6.59 -8.93 -17.39
CA PRO A 58 -6.60 -9.21 -18.83
C PRO A 58 -7.23 -10.58 -19.10
N LEU A 59 -8.38 -10.58 -19.78
CA LEU A 59 -9.13 -11.81 -20.05
C LEU A 59 -8.59 -12.56 -21.29
N THR A 60 -8.14 -11.82 -22.31
CA THR A 60 -7.60 -12.37 -23.57
C THR A 60 -6.69 -11.37 -24.27
N PHE A 61 -5.64 -11.87 -24.92
CA PHE A 61 -4.82 -11.09 -25.86
C PHE A 61 -5.34 -11.26 -27.28
N GLN A 62 -5.42 -10.15 -28.04
CA GLN A 62 -5.85 -10.19 -29.44
C GLN A 62 -4.72 -10.59 -30.38
N SER A 63 -3.46 -10.36 -29.98
CA SER A 63 -2.26 -10.74 -30.75
C SER A 63 -1.06 -11.08 -29.86
N PRO A 64 -0.02 -11.75 -30.41
CA PRO A 64 1.26 -11.95 -29.71
C PRO A 64 1.95 -10.63 -29.33
N VAL A 65 1.78 -9.58 -30.14
CA VAL A 65 2.36 -8.25 -29.88
C VAL A 65 1.74 -7.62 -28.64
N ASP A 66 0.40 -7.71 -28.50
CA ASP A 66 -0.31 -7.20 -27.31
C ASP A 66 0.13 -7.94 -26.04
N LYS A 67 0.35 -9.25 -26.16
CA LYS A 67 0.86 -10.07 -25.06
C LYS A 67 2.27 -9.66 -24.64
N ALA A 68 3.15 -9.40 -25.59
CA ALA A 68 4.50 -8.92 -25.32
C ALA A 68 4.49 -7.54 -24.63
N ALA A 69 3.73 -6.58 -25.18
CA ALA A 69 3.61 -5.24 -24.61
C ALA A 69 3.04 -5.26 -23.18
N GLN A 70 2.04 -6.11 -22.91
CA GLN A 70 1.52 -6.27 -21.55
C GLN A 70 2.53 -6.91 -20.60
N THR A 71 3.34 -7.85 -21.09
CA THR A 71 4.37 -8.50 -20.26
C THR A 71 5.41 -7.47 -19.81
N GLU A 72 5.88 -6.64 -20.74
CA GLU A 72 6.79 -5.51 -20.45
C GLU A 72 6.16 -4.50 -19.48
N LEU A 73 4.87 -4.19 -19.64
CA LEU A 73 4.14 -3.32 -18.72
C LEU A 73 4.07 -3.91 -17.31
N ILE A 74 3.71 -5.19 -17.16
CA ILE A 74 3.62 -5.86 -15.86
C ILE A 74 4.99 -5.86 -15.17
N GLU A 75 6.04 -6.15 -15.92
CA GLU A 75 7.41 -6.14 -15.45
C GLU A 75 7.84 -4.77 -14.93
N SER A 76 7.61 -3.70 -15.69
CA SER A 76 7.95 -2.34 -15.25
C SER A 76 7.13 -1.91 -14.03
N LEU A 77 5.84 -2.20 -14.02
CA LEU A 77 4.94 -1.93 -12.90
C LEU A 77 5.35 -2.69 -11.64
N TRP A 78 5.78 -3.95 -11.77
CA TRP A 78 6.23 -4.76 -10.64
C TRP A 78 7.52 -4.22 -10.03
N ARG A 79 8.52 -3.90 -10.86
CA ARG A 79 9.80 -3.30 -10.44
C ARG A 79 9.60 -1.98 -9.72
N ASP A 80 8.80 -1.09 -10.30
CA ASP A 80 8.51 0.21 -9.70
C ASP A 80 7.74 0.07 -8.39
N GLN A 81 6.76 -0.85 -8.34
CA GLN A 81 5.99 -1.09 -7.12
C GLN A 81 6.89 -1.60 -5.99
N ARG A 82 7.79 -2.54 -6.30
CA ARG A 82 8.73 -3.10 -5.33
C ARG A 82 9.64 -2.03 -4.72
N LYS A 83 10.11 -1.07 -5.54
CA LYS A 83 10.89 0.09 -5.06
C LYS A 83 10.07 1.02 -4.17
N ASP A 84 8.81 1.28 -4.54
CA ASP A 84 7.93 2.17 -3.77
C ASP A 84 7.53 1.53 -2.41
N LEU A 85 7.45 0.20 -2.31
CA LEU A 85 7.09 -0.50 -1.07
C LEU A 85 8.10 -0.31 0.06
N ILE A 86 9.40 -0.23 -0.25
CA ILE A 86 10.46 0.01 0.76
C ILE A 86 10.17 1.29 1.57
N LYS A 87 9.59 2.30 0.91
CA LYS A 87 9.31 3.60 1.53
C LYS A 87 8.13 3.54 2.50
N ILE A 88 7.13 2.72 2.19
CA ILE A 88 5.86 2.71 2.92
C ILE A 88 5.72 1.56 3.94
N ILE A 89 6.61 0.56 3.90
CA ILE A 89 6.50 -0.65 4.74
C ILE A 89 6.60 -0.37 6.24
N ASN A 90 7.20 0.76 6.61
CA ASN A 90 7.32 1.22 7.98
C ASN A 90 6.27 2.25 8.38
N TRP A 91 5.27 2.50 7.53
CA TRP A 91 4.20 3.47 7.78
C TRP A 91 2.85 2.75 7.91
N PRO A 92 2.51 2.24 9.11
CA PRO A 92 1.25 1.56 9.34
C PRO A 92 0.07 2.49 9.06
N CYS A 93 -0.67 2.17 8.00
CA CYS A 93 -1.96 2.74 7.65
C CYS A 93 -2.69 1.72 6.75
N TYR A 94 -4.00 1.82 6.65
CA TYR A 94 -4.82 0.90 5.86
C TYR A 94 -4.43 0.93 4.38
N ARG A 95 -4.01 2.09 3.85
CA ARG A 95 -3.50 2.17 2.47
C ARG A 95 -2.16 1.48 2.29
N SER A 96 -1.20 1.64 3.20
CA SER A 96 0.07 0.90 3.14
C SER A 96 -0.16 -0.60 3.25
N MET A 97 -1.06 -1.01 4.16
CA MET A 97 -1.44 -2.42 4.29
C MET A 97 -2.00 -2.98 2.99
N LEU A 98 -2.93 -2.27 2.35
CA LEU A 98 -3.53 -2.72 1.10
C LEU A 98 -2.49 -2.77 -0.03
N SER A 99 -1.58 -1.80 -0.11
CA SER A 99 -0.49 -1.81 -1.10
C SER A 99 0.42 -3.03 -0.96
N LEU A 100 0.81 -3.36 0.27
CA LEU A 100 1.65 -4.52 0.59
C LEU A 100 0.93 -5.82 0.24
N PHE A 101 -0.36 -5.93 0.62
CA PHE A 101 -1.17 -7.11 0.33
C PHE A 101 -1.35 -7.31 -1.17
N LEU A 102 -1.75 -6.26 -1.91
CA LEU A 102 -1.95 -6.35 -3.36
C LEU A 102 -0.67 -6.76 -4.10
N PHE A 103 0.48 -6.19 -3.72
CA PHE A 103 1.76 -6.60 -4.33
C PHE A 103 2.10 -8.06 -4.07
N ALA A 104 1.88 -8.54 -2.84
CA ALA A 104 2.17 -9.94 -2.52
C ALA A 104 1.30 -10.94 -3.30
N MET A 105 0.13 -10.50 -3.76
CA MET A 105 -0.75 -11.30 -4.62
C MET A 105 -0.35 -11.27 -6.10
N VAL A 106 0.68 -10.51 -6.49
CA VAL A 106 1.20 -10.48 -7.86
C VAL A 106 2.38 -11.43 -7.97
N PRO A 107 2.29 -12.53 -8.76
CA PRO A 107 3.41 -13.43 -8.97
C PRO A 107 4.56 -12.70 -9.66
N ILE A 108 5.77 -13.17 -9.39
CA ILE A 108 6.99 -12.65 -10.02
C ILE A 108 6.87 -12.81 -11.54
N PRO A 109 7.02 -11.72 -12.32
CA PRO A 109 7.01 -11.79 -13.78
C PRO A 109 8.17 -12.65 -14.32
N ALA A 110 7.96 -13.32 -15.45
CA ALA A 110 8.95 -14.25 -16.01
C ALA A 110 10.26 -13.57 -16.47
N GLY A 111 10.25 -12.27 -16.76
CA GLY A 111 11.45 -11.49 -17.10
C GLY A 111 12.20 -10.91 -15.90
N ILE A 112 11.89 -11.33 -14.68
CA ILE A 112 12.68 -11.02 -13.48
C ILE A 112 13.70 -12.15 -13.27
N SER A 113 14.99 -11.81 -13.11
CA SER A 113 16.02 -12.80 -12.80
C SER A 113 15.98 -13.19 -11.32
N GLU A 114 16.55 -14.35 -10.98
CA GLU A 114 16.66 -14.81 -9.59
C GLU A 114 17.45 -13.81 -8.72
N GLU A 115 18.53 -13.21 -9.25
CA GLU A 115 19.29 -12.19 -8.53
C GLU A 115 18.48 -10.91 -8.28
N GLU A 116 17.66 -10.50 -9.25
CA GLU A 116 16.75 -9.37 -9.07
C GLU A 116 15.68 -9.71 -8.02
N GLU A 117 15.13 -10.93 -8.06
CA GLU A 117 14.22 -11.44 -7.04
C GLU A 117 14.87 -11.40 -5.65
N ASP A 118 16.09 -11.89 -5.46
CA ASP A 118 16.75 -11.94 -4.16
C ASP A 118 17.10 -10.55 -3.59
N SER A 119 17.34 -9.57 -4.46
CA SER A 119 17.81 -8.22 -4.06
C SER A 119 16.75 -7.32 -3.40
N GLY A 120 15.47 -7.65 -3.53
CA GLY A 120 14.38 -6.77 -3.07
C GLY A 120 13.53 -7.37 -1.94
N ILE A 121 12.41 -6.72 -1.65
CA ILE A 121 11.47 -7.22 -0.62
C ILE A 121 10.78 -8.50 -1.13
N PRO A 122 10.82 -9.63 -0.40
CA PRO A 122 10.07 -10.84 -0.74
C PRO A 122 8.56 -10.64 -0.56
N ALA A 123 7.75 -11.23 -1.45
CA ALA A 123 6.29 -11.14 -1.37
C ALA A 123 5.73 -11.62 -0.02
N GLN A 124 6.29 -12.70 0.54
CA GLN A 124 5.88 -13.23 1.85
C GLN A 124 6.11 -12.21 2.98
N PHE A 125 7.17 -11.42 2.91
CA PHE A 125 7.45 -10.36 3.88
C PHE A 125 6.37 -9.26 3.80
N CYS A 126 5.93 -8.91 2.59
CA CYS A 126 4.83 -7.96 2.40
C CYS A 126 3.52 -8.45 3.04
N ILE A 127 3.20 -9.74 2.96
CA ILE A 127 2.02 -10.32 3.64
C ILE A 127 2.13 -10.14 5.15
N GLN A 128 3.27 -10.51 5.73
CA GLN A 128 3.50 -10.37 7.17
C GLN A 128 3.40 -8.91 7.61
N ALA A 129 4.04 -7.99 6.88
CA ALA A 129 3.98 -6.56 7.15
C ALA A 129 2.54 -6.01 7.06
N ALA A 130 1.77 -6.42 6.05
CA ALA A 130 0.36 -6.04 5.89
C ALA A 130 -0.50 -6.49 7.09
N LEU A 131 -0.34 -7.75 7.51
CA LEU A 131 -1.04 -8.29 8.68
C LEU A 131 -0.64 -7.56 9.97
N GLN A 132 0.65 -7.30 10.17
CA GLN A 132 1.15 -6.53 11.30
C GLN A 132 0.59 -5.11 11.30
N HIS A 133 0.47 -4.44 10.15
CA HIS A 133 -0.15 -3.12 10.06
C HIS A 133 -1.60 -3.15 10.56
N VAL A 134 -2.43 -4.08 10.08
CA VAL A 134 -3.81 -4.21 10.54
C VAL A 134 -3.90 -4.53 12.03
N GLN A 135 -3.05 -5.41 12.54
CA GLN A 135 -3.02 -5.73 13.96
C GLN A 135 -2.67 -4.50 14.82
N ARG A 136 -1.64 -3.74 14.41
CA ARG A 136 -1.24 -2.50 15.09
C ARG A 136 -2.35 -1.44 15.06
N LEU A 137 -2.97 -1.22 13.90
CA LEU A 137 -4.07 -0.26 13.75
C LEU A 137 -5.26 -0.62 14.64
N ARG A 138 -5.65 -1.90 14.68
CA ARG A 138 -6.73 -2.39 15.56
C ARG A 138 -6.40 -2.27 17.04
N ALA A 139 -5.15 -2.58 17.42
CA ALA A 139 -4.71 -2.43 18.80
C ALA A 139 -4.73 -0.95 19.22
N ARG A 140 -4.28 -0.05 18.33
CA ARG A 140 -4.29 1.40 18.54
C ARG A 140 -5.71 1.95 18.66
N GLN A 141 -6.62 1.57 17.75
CA GLN A 141 -8.03 1.97 17.82
C GLN A 141 -8.66 1.60 19.17
N ARG A 142 -8.48 0.36 19.63
CA ARG A 142 -9.00 -0.07 20.95
C ARG A 142 -8.40 0.72 22.11
N GLY A 143 -7.12 1.07 22.03
CA GLY A 143 -6.48 1.94 23.02
C GLY A 143 -7.11 3.33 23.08
N LEU A 144 -7.39 3.92 21.91
CA LEU A 144 -8.04 5.23 21.78
C LEU A 144 -9.49 5.21 22.31
N GLU A 145 -10.27 4.18 21.96
CA GLU A 145 -11.65 4.01 22.45
C GLU A 145 -11.72 3.87 23.98
N PHE A 146 -10.75 3.18 24.59
CA PHE A 146 -10.68 2.99 26.04
C PHE A 146 -10.30 4.29 26.78
N ASN A 147 -9.37 5.08 26.23
CA ASN A 147 -8.90 6.32 26.86
C ASN A 147 -9.91 7.49 26.75
N GLY A 148 -10.72 7.52 25.69
CA GLY A 148 -11.74 8.57 25.47
C GLY A 148 -13.06 8.39 26.25
N SER A 149 -13.25 7.29 26.97
CA SER A 149 -14.48 7.01 27.74
C SER A 149 -14.42 7.47 29.21
N LYS A 150 -13.61 8.48 29.54
CA LYS A 150 -13.48 9.04 30.90
C LYS A 150 -14.17 10.39 31.05
#